data_AF-M0CLP3-F1
#
_entry.id   AF-M0CLP3-F1
#
_cell.length_a   1.000
_cell.length_b   1.000
_cell.length_c   1.000
_cell.angle_alpha   90.00
_cell.angle_beta   90.00
_cell.angle_gamma   90.00
#
_symmetry.space_group_name_H-M   'P 1'
#
loop_
_entity.id
_entity.type
_entity.pdbx_description
1 polymer ?
#
loop_
_entity_poly.entity_id
_entity_poly.type
_entity_poly.pdbx_seq_one_letter_code
_entity_poly.pdbx_strand_id
1 'polypeptide(L)'
;MTGRFALDIETVSPSLDRYERPPDFRDPAHFELLAVGLAYEDADGEREAEMLYRETGSPEGELDLVDRTCDWIDDRPGDVCLTYGGERFDFVHLVGRAEAAASERPERAATYQRISSLLDEGLTHDDIQPSAQAEFGEYTSLEAACAEVGIEPAETRWADYEHGIDLDELRPPKYRGLAEVTNKDIPVLGERYLALADAGATETLTFRSLRELLDHYGREDIVHLFDLADERPFGG
;
A
#
# COMPACT_ATOMS: atom_id res chain seq x y z
N MET A 1 -25.47 2.83 8.51
CA MET A 1 -24.30 2.18 9.15
C MET A 1 -23.23 3.26 9.27
N THR A 2 -22.23 3.12 10.12
CA THR A 2 -20.99 3.93 10.00
C THR A 2 -20.29 3.55 8.70
N GLY A 3 -19.47 4.46 8.14
CA GLY A 3 -18.75 4.19 6.90
C GLY A 3 -17.63 3.16 7.09
N ARG A 4 -17.10 2.69 5.97
CA ARG A 4 -16.02 1.68 5.90
C ARG A 4 -14.78 2.32 5.28
N PHE A 5 -13.61 1.96 5.78
CA PHE A 5 -12.33 2.28 5.18
C PHE A 5 -11.76 1.07 4.44
N ALA A 6 -10.91 1.33 3.46
CA ALA A 6 -10.04 0.37 2.81
C ALA A 6 -8.62 0.92 2.85
N LEU A 7 -7.64 0.07 3.21
CA LEU A 7 -6.25 0.46 3.42
C LEU A 7 -5.31 -0.56 2.79
N ASP A 8 -4.30 -0.03 2.09
CA ASP A 8 -3.13 -0.77 1.60
C ASP A 8 -1.89 0.13 1.74
N ILE A 9 -0.71 -0.46 1.93
CA ILE A 9 0.55 0.26 1.95
C ILE A 9 1.49 -0.20 0.84
N GLU A 10 2.26 0.76 0.36
CA GLU A 10 3.41 0.49 -0.48
C GLU A 10 4.70 0.71 0.27
N THR A 11 5.67 -0.16 0.04
CA THR A 11 6.97 -0.12 0.71
C THR A 11 8.13 -0.16 -0.27
N VAL A 12 9.25 0.43 0.15
CA VAL A 12 10.57 0.23 -0.46
C VAL A 12 11.42 -0.65 0.45
N SER A 13 12.48 -1.24 -0.10
CA SER A 13 13.39 -2.13 0.65
C SER A 13 14.86 -1.76 0.39
N PRO A 14 15.30 -0.55 0.76
CA PRO A 14 16.63 -0.05 0.39
C PRO A 14 17.79 -0.85 1.01
N SER A 15 17.52 -1.64 2.05
CA SER A 15 18.50 -2.51 2.70
C SER A 15 18.65 -3.89 2.05
N LEU A 16 17.81 -4.22 1.07
CA LEU A 16 17.82 -5.49 0.35
C LEU A 16 18.29 -5.29 -1.09
N ASP A 17 19.01 -6.28 -1.61
CA ASP A 17 19.27 -6.31 -3.05
C ASP A 17 17.95 -6.55 -3.80
N ARG A 18 17.78 -5.85 -4.93
CA ARG A 18 16.56 -5.92 -5.73
C ARG A 18 16.22 -7.36 -6.09
N TYR A 19 14.99 -7.76 -5.82
CA TYR A 19 14.49 -9.09 -6.15
C TYR A 19 15.25 -10.26 -5.46
N GLU A 20 16.00 -10.02 -4.38
CA GLU A 20 16.60 -11.09 -3.57
C GLU A 20 15.54 -11.92 -2.80
N ARG A 21 16.03 -12.91 -2.01
CA ARG A 21 15.18 -13.84 -1.23
C ARG A 21 14.08 -13.09 -0.48
N PRO A 22 12.89 -13.71 -0.31
CA PRO A 22 11.79 -13.07 0.40
C PRO A 22 12.29 -12.59 1.76
N PRO A 23 12.19 -11.29 2.07
CA PRO A 23 12.50 -10.80 3.39
C PRO A 23 11.59 -11.47 4.43
N ASP A 24 11.94 -11.31 5.70
CA ASP A 24 10.92 -11.50 6.71
C ASP A 24 9.87 -10.39 6.55
N PHE A 25 8.74 -10.74 5.94
CA PHE A 25 7.59 -9.85 5.70
C PHE A 25 6.91 -9.34 6.99
N ARG A 26 7.44 -9.69 8.17
CA ARG A 26 7.00 -9.15 9.46
C ARG A 26 8.09 -8.36 10.16
N ASP A 27 9.28 -8.26 9.58
CA ASP A 27 10.37 -7.44 10.12
C ASP A 27 10.37 -6.07 9.45
N PRO A 28 9.87 -5.01 10.13
CA PRO A 28 9.88 -3.65 9.61
C PRO A 28 11.30 -3.10 9.34
N ALA A 29 12.38 -3.76 9.79
CA ALA A 29 13.74 -3.34 9.42
C ALA A 29 14.09 -3.60 7.94
N HIS A 30 13.32 -4.44 7.25
CA HIS A 30 13.50 -4.75 5.82
C HIS A 30 12.73 -3.83 4.88
N PHE A 31 11.85 -2.99 5.42
CA PHE A 31 10.96 -2.14 4.65
C PHE A 31 11.07 -0.69 5.13
N GLU A 32 10.69 0.24 4.27
CA GLU A 32 10.36 1.61 4.65
C GLU A 32 9.08 2.02 3.92
N LEU A 33 8.27 2.89 4.53
CA LEU A 33 7.03 3.35 3.91
C LEU A 33 7.32 4.16 2.65
N LEU A 34 6.55 3.90 1.60
CA LEU A 34 6.51 4.68 0.36
C LEU A 34 5.21 5.46 0.25
N ALA A 35 4.08 4.76 0.38
CA ALA A 35 2.75 5.33 0.23
C ALA A 35 1.73 4.55 1.07
N VAL A 36 0.57 5.17 1.30
CA VAL A 36 -0.61 4.54 1.87
C VAL A 36 -1.78 4.83 0.94
N GLY A 37 -2.39 3.77 0.42
CA GLY A 37 -3.66 3.83 -0.26
C GLY A 37 -4.79 3.83 0.77
N LEU A 38 -5.70 4.78 0.63
CA LEU A 38 -6.86 4.94 1.49
C LEU A 38 -8.11 5.10 0.65
N ALA A 39 -9.15 4.37 0.97
CA ALA A 39 -10.48 4.61 0.43
C ALA A 39 -11.54 4.58 1.53
N TYR A 40 -12.63 5.30 1.30
CA TYR A 40 -13.74 5.43 2.24
C TYR A 40 -15.05 5.26 1.49
N GLU A 41 -15.93 4.43 2.03
CA GLU A 41 -17.31 4.29 1.62
C GLU A 41 -18.22 4.82 2.73
N ASP A 42 -19.03 5.82 2.42
CA ASP A 42 -19.95 6.40 3.39
C ASP A 42 -21.21 5.53 3.60
N ALA A 43 -22.09 5.98 4.49
CA ALA A 43 -23.32 5.26 4.82
C ALA A 43 -24.33 5.15 3.66
N ASP A 44 -24.21 6.02 2.66
CA ASP A 44 -25.06 6.07 1.47
C ASP A 44 -24.44 5.29 0.29
N GLY A 45 -23.21 4.80 0.45
CA GLY A 45 -22.47 4.02 -0.54
C GLY A 45 -21.60 4.87 -1.49
N GLU A 46 -21.44 6.16 -1.21
CA GLU A 46 -20.53 7.01 -1.99
C GLU A 46 -19.09 6.70 -1.59
N ARG A 47 -18.21 6.57 -2.60
CA ARG A 47 -16.82 6.16 -2.41
C ARG A 47 -15.85 7.25 -2.83
N GLU A 48 -14.78 7.40 -2.06
CA GLU A 48 -13.60 8.17 -2.44
C GLU A 48 -12.31 7.41 -2.14
N ALA A 49 -11.25 7.71 -2.89
CA ALA A 49 -9.95 7.05 -2.73
C ALA A 49 -8.80 8.01 -3.00
N GLU A 50 -7.75 7.91 -2.20
CA GLU A 50 -6.57 8.75 -2.24
C GLU A 50 -5.30 7.93 -1.92
N MET A 51 -4.24 8.16 -2.69
CA MET A 51 -2.92 7.65 -2.40
C MET A 51 -2.08 8.76 -1.74
N LEU A 52 -1.72 8.57 -0.49
CA LEU A 52 -0.81 9.45 0.26
C LEU A 52 0.62 8.94 0.11
N TYR A 53 1.59 9.83 -0.11
CA TYR A 53 2.98 9.42 -0.37
C TYR A 53 3.95 10.10 0.57
N ARG A 54 4.96 9.35 0.95
CA ARG A 54 6.16 9.88 1.59
C ARG A 54 6.84 10.87 0.64
N GLU A 55 7.14 12.06 1.16
CA GLU A 55 7.71 13.17 0.37
C GLU A 55 9.22 13.28 0.48
N THR A 56 9.82 12.61 1.47
CA THR A 56 11.29 12.56 1.66
C THR A 56 11.70 11.17 2.14
N GLY A 57 12.89 10.71 1.74
CA GLY A 57 13.50 9.45 2.21
C GLY A 57 14.00 9.49 3.66
N SER A 58 13.59 10.49 4.46
CA SER A 58 14.01 10.63 5.86
C SER A 58 13.01 10.03 6.84
N PRO A 59 13.39 9.74 8.11
CA PRO A 59 12.44 9.35 9.15
C PRO A 59 11.29 10.34 9.33
N GLU A 60 11.54 11.65 9.14
CA GLU A 60 10.50 12.68 9.18
C GLU A 60 9.44 12.43 8.11
N GLY A 61 9.85 12.01 6.91
CA GLY A 61 8.94 11.70 5.81
C GLY A 61 8.03 10.51 6.10
N GLU A 62 8.49 9.49 6.83
CA GLU A 62 7.61 8.38 7.27
C GLU A 62 6.58 8.88 8.28
N LEU A 63 7.01 9.68 9.27
CA LEU A 63 6.12 10.22 10.29
C LEU A 63 5.09 11.21 9.71
N ASP A 64 5.48 12.05 8.75
CA ASP A 64 4.57 12.96 8.05
C ASP A 64 3.55 12.23 7.16
N LEU A 65 3.93 11.08 6.59
CA LEU A 65 2.99 10.20 5.92
C LEU A 65 1.98 9.62 6.92
N VAL A 66 2.46 9.08 8.05
CA VAL A 66 1.61 8.49 9.10
C VAL A 66 0.65 9.50 9.71
N ASP A 67 1.09 10.73 9.99
CA ASP A 67 0.21 11.78 10.51
C ASP A 67 -0.92 12.10 9.51
N ARG A 68 -0.59 12.22 8.21
CA ARG A 68 -1.60 12.45 7.17
C ARG A 68 -2.55 11.26 7.01
N THR A 69 -2.07 10.03 7.16
CA THR A 69 -2.93 8.85 7.18
C THR A 69 -3.93 8.91 8.35
N CYS A 70 -3.45 9.24 9.55
CA CYS A 70 -4.33 9.38 10.71
C CYS A 70 -5.34 10.53 10.54
N ASP A 71 -4.89 11.70 10.06
CA ASP A 71 -5.76 12.84 9.79
C ASP A 71 -6.85 12.49 8.79
N TRP A 72 -6.48 11.77 7.72
CA TRP A 72 -7.42 11.34 6.69
C TRP A 72 -8.50 10.40 7.26
N ILE A 73 -8.12 9.45 8.12
CA ILE A 73 -9.08 8.53 8.75
C ILE A 73 -9.96 9.28 9.77
N ASP A 74 -9.38 10.14 10.61
CA ASP A 74 -10.10 10.88 11.66
C ASP A 74 -11.14 11.87 11.10
N ASP A 75 -10.93 12.40 9.90
CA ASP A 75 -11.83 13.33 9.23
C ASP A 75 -13.14 12.68 8.73
N ARG A 76 -13.25 11.34 8.82
CA ARG A 76 -14.35 10.56 8.21
C ARG A 76 -15.10 9.72 9.24
N PRO A 77 -16.45 9.66 9.18
CA PRO A 77 -17.23 8.87 10.11
C PRO A 77 -17.26 7.38 9.70
N GLY A 78 -16.22 6.62 10.07
CA GLY A 78 -16.13 5.18 9.87
C GLY A 78 -15.44 4.47 11.03
N ASP A 79 -15.67 3.18 11.16
CA ASP A 79 -15.12 2.35 12.25
C ASP A 79 -14.72 0.94 11.81
N VAL A 80 -14.79 0.63 10.51
CA VAL A 80 -14.34 -0.64 9.93
C VAL A 80 -13.22 -0.35 8.94
N CYS A 81 -12.14 -1.12 8.99
CA CYS A 81 -11.01 -1.02 8.06
C CYS A 81 -10.83 -2.35 7.32
N LEU A 82 -11.10 -2.34 6.02
CA LEU A 82 -10.91 -3.43 5.09
C LEU A 82 -9.46 -3.47 4.62
N THR A 83 -8.89 -4.68 4.58
CA THR A 83 -7.56 -4.94 4.00
C THR A 83 -7.56 -6.28 3.28
N TYR A 84 -6.55 -6.54 2.45
CA TYR A 84 -6.29 -7.87 1.90
C TYR A 84 -4.92 -8.40 2.39
N GLY A 85 -4.92 -9.04 3.57
CA GLY A 85 -3.71 -9.52 4.24
C GLY A 85 -3.05 -8.47 5.15
N GLY A 86 -3.72 -7.34 5.39
CA GLY A 86 -3.10 -6.18 6.02
C GLY A 86 -2.84 -6.31 7.51
N GLU A 87 -3.56 -7.16 8.22
CA GLU A 87 -3.22 -7.49 9.61
C GLU A 87 -1.83 -8.12 9.74
N ARG A 88 -1.31 -8.74 8.67
CA ARG A 88 -0.02 -9.44 8.68
C ARG A 88 1.14 -8.66 8.07
N PHE A 89 0.84 -7.62 7.29
CA PHE A 89 1.85 -6.85 6.57
C PHE A 89 1.65 -5.34 6.81
N ASP A 90 0.55 -4.78 6.31
CA ASP A 90 0.26 -3.35 6.34
C ASP A 90 0.31 -2.75 7.75
N PHE A 91 -0.44 -3.30 8.70
CA PHE A 91 -0.48 -2.77 10.06
C PHE A 91 0.85 -2.98 10.78
N VAL A 92 1.51 -4.13 10.55
CA VAL A 92 2.83 -4.44 11.13
C VAL A 92 3.85 -3.41 10.69
N HIS A 93 3.86 -3.05 9.41
CA HIS A 93 4.83 -2.11 8.86
C HIS A 93 4.43 -0.66 9.13
N LEU A 94 3.17 -0.29 9.03
CA LEU A 94 2.73 1.07 9.34
C LEU A 94 3.06 1.46 10.79
N VAL A 95 2.80 0.57 11.75
CA VAL A 95 3.14 0.79 13.17
C VAL A 95 4.65 0.65 13.40
N GLY A 96 5.27 -0.44 12.92
CA GLY A 96 6.68 -0.73 13.16
C GLY A 96 7.62 0.31 12.55
N ARG A 97 7.28 0.84 11.37
CA ARG A 97 8.03 1.93 10.73
C ARG A 97 7.82 3.26 11.44
N ALA A 98 6.60 3.56 11.89
CA ALA A 98 6.37 4.74 12.72
C ALA A 98 7.18 4.68 14.03
N GLU A 99 7.26 3.53 14.68
CA GLU A 99 8.07 3.32 15.90
C GLU A 99 9.56 3.52 15.63
N ALA A 100 10.08 2.92 14.55
CA ALA A 100 11.48 3.06 14.15
C ALA A 100 11.83 4.52 13.84
N ALA A 101 11.01 5.20 13.03
CA ALA A 101 11.22 6.60 12.70
C ALA A 101 11.12 7.52 13.92
N ALA A 102 10.15 7.27 14.82
CA ALA A 102 10.00 8.01 16.08
C ALA A 102 11.18 7.77 17.04
N SER A 103 11.83 6.61 17.00
CA SER A 103 13.04 6.36 17.79
C SER A 103 14.22 7.25 17.36
N GLU A 104 14.27 7.62 16.08
CA GLU A 104 15.23 8.60 15.54
C GLU A 104 14.77 10.06 15.74
N ARG A 105 13.46 10.27 15.96
CA ARG A 105 12.80 11.57 16.20
C ARG A 105 11.96 11.54 17.48
N PRO A 106 12.57 11.47 18.68
CA PRO A 106 11.81 11.28 19.93
C PRO A 106 10.76 12.36 20.21
N GLU A 107 10.95 13.57 19.68
CA GLU A 107 9.99 14.67 19.73
C GLU A 107 8.67 14.39 18.99
N ARG A 108 8.67 13.44 18.06
CA ARG A 108 7.51 12.98 17.27
C ARG A 108 6.93 11.65 17.75
N ALA A 109 7.30 11.17 18.94
CA ALA A 109 6.80 9.89 19.48
C ALA A 109 5.26 9.77 19.55
N ALA A 110 4.55 10.90 19.61
CA ALA A 110 3.09 10.93 19.59
C ALA A 110 2.49 10.40 18.27
N THR A 111 3.18 10.55 17.13
CA THR A 111 2.71 10.06 15.82
C THR A 111 2.62 8.52 15.81
N TYR A 112 3.66 7.84 16.30
CA TYR A 112 3.65 6.38 16.47
C TYR A 112 2.53 5.92 17.41
N GLN A 113 2.37 6.59 18.56
CA GLN A 113 1.30 6.24 19.51
C GLN A 113 -0.09 6.41 18.89
N ARG A 114 -0.28 7.48 18.11
CA ARG A 114 -1.54 7.77 17.44
C ARG A 114 -1.92 6.66 16.46
N ILE A 115 -1.02 6.26 15.56
CA ILE A 115 -1.33 5.21 14.58
C ILE A 115 -1.53 3.85 15.24
N SER A 116 -0.76 3.53 16.28
CA SER A 116 -0.96 2.29 17.07
C SER A 116 -2.34 2.30 17.70
N SER A 117 -2.73 3.37 18.41
CA SER A 117 -4.06 3.45 19.03
C SER A 117 -5.20 3.45 18.01
N LEU A 118 -5.02 4.10 16.85
CA LEU A 118 -6.02 4.11 15.79
C LEU A 118 -6.31 2.68 15.28
N LEU A 119 -5.27 1.90 15.01
CA LEU A 119 -5.43 0.52 14.54
C LEU A 119 -5.86 -0.44 15.68
N ASP A 120 -5.29 -0.31 16.88
CA ASP A 120 -5.59 -1.25 17.97
C ASP A 120 -6.97 -1.04 18.61
N GLU A 121 -7.45 0.21 18.66
CA GLU A 121 -8.64 0.60 19.43
C GLU A 121 -9.66 1.41 18.61
N GLY A 122 -9.20 2.17 17.62
CA GLY A 122 -10.04 3.09 16.84
C GLY A 122 -10.82 2.44 15.70
N LEU A 123 -10.34 1.30 15.20
CA LEU A 123 -10.91 0.63 14.02
C LEU A 123 -11.19 -0.85 14.31
N THR A 124 -12.28 -1.35 13.74
CA THR A 124 -12.56 -2.78 13.63
C THR A 124 -11.89 -3.29 12.36
N HIS A 125 -10.99 -4.25 12.50
CA HIS A 125 -10.28 -4.82 11.36
C HIS A 125 -11.11 -5.91 10.69
N ASP A 126 -11.19 -5.83 9.36
CA ASP A 126 -11.86 -6.81 8.53
C ASP A 126 -10.95 -7.19 7.35
N ASP A 127 -10.04 -8.13 7.61
CA ASP A 127 -9.13 -8.69 6.62
C ASP A 127 -9.86 -9.73 5.75
N ILE A 128 -9.91 -9.46 4.43
CA ILE A 128 -10.62 -10.28 3.44
C ILE A 128 -9.83 -11.54 3.07
N GLN A 129 -8.50 -11.48 3.11
CA GLN A 129 -7.62 -12.52 2.58
C GLN A 129 -7.87 -13.91 3.21
N PRO A 130 -8.07 -14.06 4.53
CA PRO A 130 -8.35 -15.37 5.13
C PRO A 130 -9.61 -16.05 4.56
N SER A 131 -10.67 -15.28 4.29
CA SER A 131 -11.90 -15.82 3.69
C SER A 131 -11.68 -16.21 2.23
N ALA A 132 -10.96 -15.38 1.47
CA ALA A 132 -10.64 -15.68 0.07
C ALA A 132 -9.75 -16.93 -0.05
N GLN A 133 -8.75 -17.08 0.82
CA GLN A 133 -7.88 -18.26 0.83
C GLN A 133 -8.60 -19.54 1.24
N ALA A 134 -9.58 -19.42 2.15
CA ALA A 134 -10.39 -20.56 2.57
C ALA A 134 -11.25 -21.12 1.42
N GLU A 135 -11.74 -20.25 0.53
CA GLU A 135 -12.59 -20.63 -0.59
C GLU A 135 -11.79 -20.96 -1.86
N PHE A 136 -10.93 -20.04 -2.31
CA PHE A 136 -10.28 -20.10 -3.62
C PHE A 136 -8.89 -20.79 -3.58
N GLY A 137 -8.34 -21.01 -2.39
CA GLY A 137 -7.09 -21.76 -2.20
C GLY A 137 -6.00 -21.02 -1.43
N GLU A 138 -5.00 -21.77 -0.96
CA GLU A 138 -3.85 -21.19 -0.28
C GLU A 138 -3.07 -20.28 -1.25
N TYR A 139 -2.63 -19.10 -0.78
CA TYR A 139 -1.91 -18.08 -1.55
C TYR A 139 -2.71 -17.32 -2.63
N THR A 140 -4.05 -17.33 -2.58
CA THR A 140 -4.87 -16.44 -3.44
C THR A 140 -4.49 -14.98 -3.22
N SER A 141 -4.07 -14.28 -4.29
CA SER A 141 -3.82 -12.84 -4.29
C SER A 141 -5.13 -12.05 -4.38
N LEU A 142 -5.07 -10.73 -4.18
CA LEU A 142 -6.24 -9.86 -4.31
C LEU A 142 -6.85 -9.98 -5.70
N GLU A 143 -6.03 -9.89 -6.75
CA GLU A 143 -6.48 -9.94 -8.15
C GLU A 143 -7.08 -11.30 -8.50
N ALA A 144 -6.51 -12.39 -7.95
CA ALA A 144 -7.07 -13.72 -8.10
C ALA A 144 -8.43 -13.83 -7.40
N ALA A 145 -8.58 -13.29 -6.19
CA ALA A 145 -9.85 -13.28 -5.46
C ALA A 145 -10.92 -12.44 -6.20
N CYS A 146 -10.55 -11.28 -6.71
CA CYS A 146 -11.41 -10.45 -7.55
C CYS A 146 -11.88 -11.20 -8.80
N ALA A 147 -10.96 -11.87 -9.50
CA ALA A 147 -11.29 -12.61 -10.72
C ALA A 147 -12.30 -13.75 -10.47
N GLU A 148 -12.21 -14.45 -9.32
CA GLU A 148 -13.14 -15.52 -8.94
C GLU A 148 -14.58 -15.02 -8.73
N VAL A 149 -14.76 -13.74 -8.39
CA VAL A 149 -16.08 -13.11 -8.21
C VAL A 149 -16.47 -12.18 -9.37
N GLY A 150 -15.70 -12.16 -10.45
CA GLY A 150 -15.99 -11.36 -11.64
C GLY A 150 -15.69 -9.86 -11.50
N ILE A 151 -14.87 -9.47 -10.53
CA ILE A 151 -14.26 -8.14 -10.44
C ILE A 151 -12.98 -8.17 -11.28
N GLU A 152 -12.79 -7.19 -12.17
CA GLU A 152 -11.63 -7.09 -13.05
C GLU A 152 -10.80 -5.85 -12.69
N PRO A 153 -9.79 -5.97 -11.81
CA PRO A 153 -8.84 -4.89 -11.54
C PRO A 153 -8.10 -4.47 -12.81
N ALA A 154 -7.86 -3.18 -12.96
CA ALA A 154 -7.09 -2.66 -14.09
C ALA A 154 -5.61 -3.02 -13.93
N GLU A 155 -5.06 -3.70 -14.92
CA GLU A 155 -3.62 -3.98 -14.95
C GLU A 155 -2.81 -2.67 -15.08
N THR A 156 -1.89 -2.44 -14.15
CA THR A 156 -0.88 -1.39 -14.31
C THR A 156 0.27 -1.91 -15.17
N ARG A 157 0.41 -1.41 -16.40
CA ARG A 157 1.51 -1.79 -17.30
C ARG A 157 2.62 -0.76 -17.25
N TRP A 158 3.85 -1.21 -16.93
CA TRP A 158 4.97 -0.29 -16.71
C TRP A 158 5.34 0.52 -17.95
N ALA A 159 5.22 -0.08 -19.14
CA ALA A 159 5.55 0.57 -20.40
C ALA A 159 4.58 1.69 -20.82
N ASP A 160 3.42 1.82 -20.16
CA ASP A 160 2.43 2.87 -20.45
C ASP A 160 2.84 4.24 -19.86
N TYR A 161 3.93 4.28 -19.07
CA TYR A 161 4.39 5.48 -18.36
C TYR A 161 5.83 5.86 -18.74
N GLU A 162 6.08 7.16 -18.96
CA GLU A 162 7.38 7.70 -19.39
C GLU A 162 8.39 7.88 -18.22
N HIS A 163 8.51 6.88 -17.34
CA HIS A 163 9.39 6.93 -16.17
C HIS A 163 10.87 6.56 -16.47
N GLY A 164 11.17 6.00 -17.65
CA GLY A 164 12.55 5.72 -18.07
C GLY A 164 13.25 4.60 -17.27
N ILE A 165 12.49 3.67 -16.70
CA ILE A 165 13.02 2.45 -16.08
C ILE A 165 12.64 1.28 -16.99
N ASP A 166 13.62 0.46 -17.36
CA ASP A 166 13.36 -0.80 -18.05
C ASP A 166 13.26 -1.92 -17.01
N LEU A 167 12.03 -2.32 -16.67
CA LEU A 167 11.82 -3.39 -15.69
C LEU A 167 12.30 -4.74 -16.22
N ASP A 168 12.28 -4.99 -17.53
CA ASP A 168 12.75 -6.25 -18.11
C ASP A 168 14.28 -6.41 -17.98
N GLU A 169 15.03 -5.31 -18.05
CA GLU A 169 16.46 -5.34 -17.77
C GLU A 169 16.75 -5.63 -16.28
N LEU A 170 15.95 -5.06 -15.37
CA LEU A 170 16.18 -5.15 -13.93
C LEU A 170 15.66 -6.46 -13.31
N ARG A 171 14.58 -7.02 -13.85
CA ARG A 171 13.93 -8.21 -13.31
C ARG A 171 14.80 -9.46 -13.44
N PRO A 172 14.69 -10.39 -12.47
CA PRO A 172 15.21 -11.74 -12.61
C PRO A 172 14.70 -12.41 -13.91
N PRO A 173 15.48 -13.28 -14.56
CA PRO A 173 15.11 -13.88 -15.85
C PRO A 173 13.72 -14.51 -15.91
N LYS A 174 13.22 -15.07 -14.80
CA LYS A 174 11.87 -15.68 -14.71
C LYS A 174 10.71 -14.69 -14.79
N TYR A 175 10.96 -13.40 -14.63
CA TYR A 175 9.95 -12.33 -14.63
C TYR A 175 10.09 -11.39 -15.83
N ARG A 176 11.04 -11.64 -16.74
CA ARG A 176 11.22 -10.82 -17.95
C ARG A 176 10.10 -11.09 -18.96
N GLY A 177 9.69 -10.04 -19.66
CA GLY A 177 8.60 -10.05 -20.62
C GLY A 177 7.22 -9.87 -19.99
N LEU A 178 7.14 -9.66 -18.67
CA LEU A 178 5.88 -9.31 -18.00
C LEU A 178 5.55 -7.84 -18.26
N ALA A 179 4.38 -7.58 -18.84
CA ALA A 179 3.93 -6.21 -19.11
C ALA A 179 3.41 -5.53 -17.83
N GLU A 180 2.78 -6.30 -16.95
CA GLU A 180 2.23 -5.82 -15.67
C GLU A 180 3.34 -5.46 -14.68
N VAL A 181 3.08 -4.44 -13.88
CA VAL A 181 3.79 -4.15 -12.62
C VAL A 181 3.32 -5.16 -11.58
N THR A 182 4.24 -5.65 -10.77
CA THR A 182 3.94 -6.53 -9.64
C THR A 182 4.46 -5.90 -8.36
N ASN A 183 3.99 -6.38 -7.20
CA ASN A 183 4.52 -5.97 -5.90
C ASN A 183 6.06 -6.04 -5.77
N LYS A 184 6.73 -6.91 -6.55
CA LYS A 184 8.20 -7.01 -6.56
C LYS A 184 8.89 -5.84 -7.25
N ASP A 185 8.17 -5.11 -8.10
CA ASP A 185 8.70 -3.97 -8.84
C ASP A 185 8.55 -2.66 -8.04
N ILE A 186 7.63 -2.63 -7.07
CA ILE A 186 7.36 -1.43 -6.25
C ILE A 186 8.60 -0.92 -5.53
N PRO A 187 9.45 -1.75 -4.88
CA PRO A 187 10.68 -1.24 -4.29
C PRO A 187 11.59 -0.53 -5.29
N VAL A 188 11.71 -1.05 -6.52
CA VAL A 188 12.55 -0.45 -7.57
C VAL A 188 12.00 0.90 -8.04
N LEU A 189 10.69 0.95 -8.27
CA LEU A 189 9.97 2.15 -8.73
C LEU A 189 9.94 3.22 -7.63
N GLY A 190 9.60 2.81 -6.41
CA GLY A 190 9.50 3.64 -5.22
C GLY A 190 10.83 4.24 -4.77
N GLU A 191 11.92 3.45 -4.77
CA GLU A 191 13.26 3.98 -4.46
C GLU A 191 13.66 5.08 -5.44
N ARG A 192 13.35 4.89 -6.73
CA ARG A 192 13.63 5.93 -7.74
C ARG A 192 12.77 7.17 -7.53
N TYR A 193 11.50 6.99 -7.18
CA TYR A 193 10.59 8.08 -6.85
C TYR A 193 11.11 8.90 -5.65
N LEU A 194 11.46 8.24 -4.54
CA LEU A 194 11.98 8.91 -3.34
C LEU A 194 13.32 9.60 -3.60
N ALA A 195 14.22 8.97 -4.36
CA ALA A 195 15.49 9.60 -4.73
C ALA A 195 15.31 10.90 -5.54
N LEU A 196 14.26 10.97 -6.37
CA LEU A 196 13.91 12.19 -7.11
C LEU A 196 13.26 13.23 -6.21
N ALA A 197 12.41 12.82 -5.26
CA ALA A 197 11.83 13.72 -4.25
C ALA A 197 12.92 14.38 -3.41
N ASP A 198 13.86 13.59 -2.88
CA ASP A 198 14.99 14.08 -2.07
C ASP A 198 15.93 15.01 -2.86
N ALA A 199 16.07 14.79 -4.17
CA ALA A 199 16.83 15.66 -5.05
C ALA A 199 16.08 16.94 -5.45
N GLY A 200 14.81 17.12 -5.02
CA GLY A 200 13.96 18.24 -5.43
C GLY A 200 13.57 18.19 -6.91
N ALA A 201 13.62 17.01 -7.54
CA ALA A 201 13.34 16.80 -8.96
C ALA A 201 11.86 16.47 -9.25
N THR A 202 10.94 16.99 -8.43
CA THR A 202 9.51 16.69 -8.44
C THR A 202 8.78 17.20 -9.69
N GLU A 203 9.34 18.20 -10.37
CA GLU A 203 8.76 18.77 -11.60
C GLU A 203 9.17 18.01 -12.87
N THR A 204 9.99 16.97 -12.76
CA THR A 204 10.44 16.19 -13.90
C THR A 204 9.35 15.26 -14.42
N LEU A 205 9.36 15.01 -15.73
CA LEU A 205 8.50 14.01 -16.36
C LEU A 205 8.65 12.65 -15.67
N THR A 206 9.88 12.23 -15.41
CA THR A 206 10.16 10.96 -14.72
C THR A 206 9.47 10.87 -13.36
N PHE A 207 9.54 11.92 -12.53
CA PHE A 207 8.90 11.92 -11.22
C PHE A 207 7.37 11.81 -11.34
N ARG A 208 6.78 12.59 -12.24
CA ARG A 208 5.32 12.58 -12.46
C ARG A 208 4.84 11.25 -13.03
N SER A 209 5.55 10.68 -13.99
CA SER A 209 5.20 9.37 -14.56
C SER A 209 5.38 8.22 -13.56
N LEU A 210 6.39 8.26 -12.68
CA LEU A 210 6.49 7.31 -11.56
C LEU A 210 5.34 7.47 -10.60
N ARG A 211 4.97 8.71 -10.28
CA ARG A 211 3.84 9.01 -9.41
C ARG A 211 2.53 8.50 -9.99
N GLU A 212 2.27 8.75 -11.26
CA GLU A 212 1.09 8.26 -11.97
C GLU A 212 1.04 6.73 -12.01
N LEU A 213 2.17 6.06 -12.29
CA LEU A 213 2.25 4.61 -12.27
C LEU A 213 1.93 4.03 -10.88
N LEU A 214 2.59 4.56 -9.84
CA LEU A 214 2.37 4.11 -8.46
C LEU A 214 0.94 4.42 -7.98
N ASP A 215 0.33 5.51 -8.46
CA ASP A 215 -1.05 5.87 -8.10
C ASP A 215 -2.02 4.88 -8.72
N HIS A 216 -1.87 4.55 -10.00
CA HIS A 216 -2.69 3.54 -10.65
C HIS A 216 -2.52 2.18 -9.95
N TYR A 217 -1.29 1.73 -9.72
CA TYR A 217 -1.03 0.45 -9.08
C TYR A 217 -1.70 0.35 -7.70
N GLY A 218 -1.35 1.23 -6.76
CA GLY A 218 -1.86 1.14 -5.38
C GLY A 218 -3.34 1.50 -5.26
N ARG A 219 -3.89 2.31 -6.19
CA ARG A 219 -5.33 2.61 -6.21
C ARG A 219 -6.16 1.38 -6.56
N GLU A 220 -5.71 0.54 -7.49
CA GLU A 220 -6.41 -0.69 -7.84
C GLU A 220 -6.42 -1.68 -6.67
N ASP A 221 -5.39 -1.67 -5.81
CA ASP A 221 -5.35 -2.53 -4.62
C ASP A 221 -6.34 -2.11 -3.51
N ILE A 222 -6.87 -0.88 -3.53
CA ILE A 222 -7.82 -0.38 -2.52
C ILE A 222 -9.27 -0.29 -3.00
N VAL A 223 -9.53 0.11 -4.25
CA VAL A 223 -10.90 0.44 -4.69
C VAL A 223 -11.79 -0.80 -4.77
N HIS A 224 -11.22 -1.97 -5.03
CA HIS A 224 -11.94 -3.23 -5.17
C HIS A 224 -12.22 -3.92 -3.83
N LEU A 225 -11.62 -3.44 -2.72
CA LEU A 225 -11.80 -4.09 -1.41
C LEU A 225 -13.25 -4.00 -0.93
N PHE A 226 -13.97 -2.92 -1.22
CA PHE A 226 -15.39 -2.81 -0.86
C PHE A 226 -16.23 -3.83 -1.63
N ASP A 227 -16.06 -3.92 -2.95
CA ASP A 227 -16.82 -4.84 -3.80
C ASP A 227 -16.50 -6.29 -3.44
N LEU A 228 -15.21 -6.61 -3.24
CA LEU A 228 -14.79 -7.94 -2.83
C LEU A 228 -15.30 -8.30 -1.43
N ALA A 229 -15.37 -7.34 -0.50
CA ALA A 229 -15.94 -7.55 0.82
C ALA A 229 -17.43 -7.89 0.77
N ASP A 230 -18.17 -7.26 -0.16
CA ASP A 230 -19.62 -7.42 -0.32
C ASP A 230 -20.01 -8.74 -1.00
N GLU A 231 -19.08 -9.37 -1.72
CA GLU A 231 -19.23 -10.71 -2.27
C GLU A 231 -19.08 -11.83 -1.22
N ARG A 232 -18.72 -11.50 0.04
CA ARG A 232 -18.63 -12.51 1.11
C ARG A 232 -20.02 -12.90 1.66
N PRO A 233 -20.22 -14.18 2.06
CA PRO A 233 -19.25 -15.27 1.98
C PRO A 233 -19.05 -15.74 0.53
N PHE A 234 -17.80 -15.99 0.17
CA PHE A 234 -17.46 -16.57 -1.13
C PHE A 234 -18.03 -18.01 -1.22
N GLY A 235 -18.63 -18.39 -2.36
CA GLY A 235 -19.17 -19.75 -2.57
C GLY A 235 -20.69 -19.92 -2.44
N GLY A 236 -21.47 -18.87 -2.70
CA GLY A 236 -22.96 -18.90 -2.74
C GLY A 236 -23.57 -19.69 -3.90
#